data_AF-Q6XUU9-F1
#
_entry.id   AF-Q6XUU9-F1
#
_cell.length_a   1.000
_cell.length_b   1.000
_cell.length_c   1.000
_cell.angle_alpha   90.00
_cell.angle_beta   90.00
_cell.angle_gamma   90.00
#
_symmetry.space_group_name_H-M   'P 1'
#
loop_
_entity.id
_entity.type
_entity.pdbx_description
1 polymer ?
#
loop_
_entity_poly.entity_id
_entity_poly.type
_entity_poly.pdbx_seq_one_letter_code
_entity_poly.pdbx_strand_id
1 'polypeptide(L)'
;EAASLLLKKCDNGQQTPSNIIFIKRAEVPLSGVLKTLCTNKVQDMVNVLCQVPVGNSFELILSVATVDGRLKTFVSRLIQCNENSKPVPAELGKLCVTRSTLFDVSFLMLTSIVQTYGSDVVLSDRGDSFFEKWVRECMVERNKLKNPRQILALCDDSMVDELLLSLSKPEAAQLKPCSLSWQETCLNLPGVLHHVLIAWEQETLSSADVKSILDNIKRRLFSFSVCATSFLCAYMYSVRETELLKPLNMIQQFLAPLTSEELSSQEYAKERLALSYPIIRKMQHDVHPAPSTKSRLISHSPLIEQFREVWKTVAEAGHLPVRAVQTLESLLLAGGAAWLATQLVEQLLTCKYIRDMSKTMDIVFAVMHLDIEKGTEALLQYVVPPLMLRRQGEDINEPQSLVLARLCVYCVISCLETRSGVASSSFSGLKKRSRSNDEEDQATNVAKVRKVIGDGSENSNDFTDNAGGLARPRLASPSSSTELRATPQTLKEPLQSSIQHIFSVFLQFVSGDELSPKAVFVYQFISLLVECGGERVAPVLRLLPANLVQQLLKVLPTEDIRVGLISRLYDLHVQGGRQAAVADLCLWRNMQMARHSIHL
;
A
#
# COMPACT_ATOMS: atom_id res chain seq x y z
N GLU A 1 -8.28 25.09 -14.69
CA GLU A 1 -8.65 25.94 -15.83
C GLU A 1 -10.13 25.86 -16.22
N ALA A 2 -10.80 24.70 -16.19
CA ALA A 2 -12.24 24.60 -16.46
C ALA A 2 -13.12 25.43 -15.50
N ALA A 3 -12.75 25.54 -14.22
CA ALA A 3 -13.45 26.40 -13.25
C ALA A 3 -13.30 27.91 -13.53
N SER A 4 -12.19 28.33 -14.15
CA SER A 4 -11.98 29.74 -14.54
C SER A 4 -12.70 30.11 -15.83
N LEU A 5 -13.02 29.14 -16.69
CA LEU A 5 -13.80 29.36 -17.92
C LEU A 5 -15.30 29.53 -17.64
N LEU A 6 -15.82 28.98 -16.55
CA LEU A 6 -17.19 29.26 -16.08
C LEU A 6 -17.34 30.69 -15.52
N LEU A 7 -16.25 31.31 -15.07
CA LEU A 7 -16.25 32.68 -14.55
C LEU A 7 -16.18 33.77 -15.64
N LYS A 8 -15.79 33.44 -16.88
CA LYS A 8 -15.56 34.42 -17.97
C LYS A 8 -16.75 34.67 -18.90
N LYS A 9 -17.92 34.05 -18.66
CA LYS A 9 -19.10 34.17 -19.54
C LYS A 9 -20.29 34.94 -18.96
N CYS A 10 -20.10 35.67 -17.86
CA CYS A 10 -21.15 36.52 -17.26
C CYS A 10 -20.87 38.01 -17.46
N ASP A 11 -20.77 38.46 -18.71
CA ASP A 11 -20.61 39.89 -19.04
C ASP A 11 -21.64 40.38 -20.06
N ASN A 12 -22.86 39.81 -20.01
CA ASN A 12 -24.01 40.30 -20.76
C ASN A 12 -25.22 40.47 -19.82
N GLY A 13 -25.34 41.68 -19.26
CA GLY A 13 -26.59 42.45 -19.14
C GLY A 13 -27.87 41.86 -18.52
N GLN A 14 -27.88 40.65 -17.96
CA GLN A 14 -29.01 40.10 -17.22
C GLN A 14 -28.58 39.85 -15.77
N GLN A 15 -29.32 40.43 -14.81
CA GLN A 15 -29.13 40.20 -13.38
C GLN A 15 -29.35 38.72 -13.06
N THR A 16 -28.29 37.93 -13.15
CA THR A 16 -28.21 36.57 -12.63
C THR A 16 -28.20 36.65 -11.09
N PRO A 17 -28.99 35.82 -10.38
CA PRO A 17 -28.93 35.80 -8.93
C PRO A 17 -27.48 35.47 -8.50
N SER A 18 -26.94 36.22 -7.55
CA SER A 18 -25.58 35.99 -7.06
C SER A 18 -25.39 34.53 -6.63
N ASN A 19 -24.19 33.97 -6.84
CA ASN A 19 -23.83 32.60 -6.43
C ASN A 19 -24.18 32.33 -4.94
N ILE A 20 -24.18 33.38 -4.11
CA ILE A 20 -24.55 33.33 -2.69
C ILE A 20 -26.02 32.93 -2.48
N ILE A 21 -26.94 33.39 -3.33
CA ILE A 21 -28.38 33.04 -3.24
C ILE A 21 -28.58 31.56 -3.60
N PHE A 22 -27.82 31.03 -4.56
CA PHE A 22 -27.87 29.62 -4.92
C PHE A 22 -27.29 28.70 -3.83
N ILE A 23 -26.19 29.11 -3.20
CA ILE A 23 -25.58 28.40 -2.06
C ILE A 23 -26.57 28.34 -0.88
N LYS A 24 -27.17 29.47 -0.49
CA LYS A 24 -28.20 29.50 0.59
C LYS A 24 -29.42 28.63 0.28
N ARG A 25 -29.82 28.51 -0.99
CA ARG A 25 -30.95 27.65 -1.38
C ARG A 25 -30.65 26.15 -1.27
N ALA A 26 -29.38 25.75 -1.31
CA ALA A 26 -28.97 24.35 -1.21
C ALA A 26 -28.70 23.87 0.23
N GLU A 27 -28.65 24.77 1.23
CA GLU A 27 -28.56 24.42 2.67
C GLU A 27 -29.76 23.61 3.18
N VAL A 28 -30.98 23.97 2.71
CA VAL A 28 -32.22 23.28 3.07
C VAL A 28 -32.24 21.85 2.50
N PRO A 29 -31.97 21.64 1.19
CA PRO A 29 -31.74 20.31 0.62
C PRO A 29 -30.69 19.48 1.37
N LEU A 30 -29.51 20.04 1.68
CA LEU A 30 -28.46 19.32 2.42
C LEU A 30 -28.97 18.85 3.79
N SER A 31 -29.63 19.73 4.54
CA SER A 31 -30.16 19.40 5.86
C SER A 31 -31.28 18.35 5.77
N GLY A 32 -32.11 18.42 4.73
CA GLY A 32 -33.14 17.42 4.43
C GLY A 32 -32.54 16.04 4.13
N VAL A 33 -31.53 15.97 3.25
CA VAL A 33 -30.83 14.72 2.91
C VAL A 33 -30.16 14.12 4.15
N LEU A 34 -29.43 14.92 4.93
CA LEU A 34 -28.80 14.46 6.17
C LEU A 34 -29.82 13.92 7.17
N LYS A 35 -30.98 14.57 7.29
CA LYS A 35 -32.07 14.09 8.15
C LYS A 35 -32.61 12.75 7.67
N THR A 36 -32.82 12.58 6.36
CA THR A 36 -33.30 11.32 5.78
C THR A 36 -32.29 10.18 5.96
N LEU A 37 -30.99 10.45 5.80
CA LEU A 37 -29.91 9.48 6.03
C LEU A 37 -29.82 9.00 7.49
N CYS A 38 -30.37 9.77 8.43
CA CYS A 38 -30.48 9.36 9.84
C CYS A 38 -31.72 8.52 10.15
N THR A 39 -32.59 8.26 9.17
CA THR A 39 -33.78 7.42 9.35
C THR A 39 -33.49 5.97 8.99
N ASN A 40 -34.23 5.01 9.56
CA ASN A 40 -34.16 3.60 9.18
C ASN A 40 -35.14 3.24 8.04
N LYS A 41 -35.64 4.24 7.31
CA LYS A 41 -36.65 4.07 6.25
C LYS A 41 -35.98 3.97 4.89
N VAL A 42 -35.65 2.73 4.49
CA VAL A 42 -34.92 2.43 3.25
C VAL A 42 -35.57 3.06 2.01
N GLN A 43 -36.90 3.03 1.91
CA GLN A 43 -37.62 3.60 0.77
C GLN A 43 -37.46 5.13 0.67
N ASP A 44 -37.56 5.85 1.79
CA ASP A 44 -37.39 7.31 1.83
C ASP A 44 -35.96 7.70 1.42
N MET A 45 -34.98 6.92 1.88
CA MET A 45 -33.58 7.11 1.50
C MET A 45 -33.35 6.89 0.01
N VAL A 46 -33.87 5.82 -0.59
CA VAL A 46 -33.75 5.56 -2.03
C VAL A 46 -34.37 6.70 -2.84
N ASN A 47 -35.59 7.12 -2.48
CA ASN A 47 -36.30 8.18 -3.20
C ASN A 47 -35.50 9.49 -3.17
N VAL A 48 -34.95 9.88 -2.00
CA VAL A 48 -34.15 11.09 -1.86
C VAL A 48 -32.83 10.96 -2.61
N LEU A 49 -32.07 9.87 -2.41
CA LEU A 49 -30.75 9.70 -3.01
C LEU A 49 -30.78 9.51 -4.52
N CYS A 50 -31.88 8.98 -5.10
CA CYS A 50 -32.01 8.91 -6.55
C CYS A 50 -32.44 10.25 -7.18
N GLN A 51 -33.10 11.13 -6.43
CA GLN A 51 -33.46 12.48 -6.92
C GLN A 51 -32.31 13.48 -6.82
N VAL A 52 -31.42 13.33 -5.83
CA VAL A 52 -30.27 14.23 -5.62
C VAL A 52 -29.35 14.36 -6.86
N PRO A 53 -29.04 13.28 -7.60
CA PRO A 53 -28.24 13.33 -8.82
C PRO A 53 -28.90 14.03 -10.02
N VAL A 54 -30.19 14.36 -9.94
CA VAL A 54 -30.91 14.97 -11.06
C VAL A 54 -30.48 16.43 -11.23
N GLY A 55 -29.91 16.75 -12.40
CA GLY A 55 -29.40 18.08 -12.72
C GLY A 55 -28.15 18.46 -11.92
N ASN A 56 -27.98 19.75 -11.62
CA ASN A 56 -26.81 20.25 -10.87
C ASN A 56 -26.99 20.19 -9.33
N SER A 57 -28.04 19.52 -8.83
CA SER A 57 -28.41 19.51 -7.41
C SER A 57 -27.34 18.86 -6.52
N PHE A 58 -26.79 17.72 -6.94
CA PHE A 58 -25.75 17.02 -6.19
C PHE A 58 -24.48 17.86 -6.00
N GLU A 59 -23.97 18.49 -7.07
CA GLU A 59 -22.80 19.37 -7.01
C GLU A 59 -23.01 20.58 -6.09
N LEU A 60 -24.23 21.15 -6.11
CA LEU A 60 -24.60 22.26 -5.21
C LEU A 60 -24.63 21.80 -3.75
N ILE A 61 -25.21 20.63 -3.46
CA ILE A 61 -25.23 20.05 -2.11
C ILE A 61 -23.80 19.80 -1.60
N LEU A 62 -22.92 19.26 -2.45
CA LEU A 62 -21.51 19.05 -2.11
C LEU A 62 -20.77 20.37 -1.87
N SER A 63 -21.04 21.39 -2.69
CA SER A 63 -20.46 22.73 -2.54
C SER A 63 -20.85 23.35 -1.19
N VAL A 64 -22.14 23.29 -0.83
CA VAL A 64 -22.63 23.77 0.48
C VAL A 64 -22.04 22.96 1.62
N ALA A 65 -22.04 21.63 1.54
CA ALA A 65 -21.48 20.78 2.58
C ALA A 65 -19.99 21.07 2.82
N THR A 66 -19.25 21.44 1.77
CA THR A 66 -17.85 21.85 1.86
C THR A 66 -17.70 23.19 2.57
N VAL A 67 -18.48 24.21 2.16
CA VAL A 67 -18.44 25.56 2.76
C VAL A 67 -18.88 25.54 4.23
N ASP A 68 -19.89 24.73 4.57
CA ASP A 68 -20.40 24.58 5.94
C ASP A 68 -19.51 23.69 6.82
N GLY A 69 -18.44 23.09 6.28
CA GLY A 69 -17.60 22.13 7.01
C GLY A 69 -18.29 20.81 7.35
N ARG A 70 -19.44 20.51 6.73
CA ARG A 70 -20.26 19.30 6.98
C ARG A 70 -19.98 18.16 5.99
N LEU A 71 -19.02 18.32 5.07
CA LEU A 71 -18.69 17.32 4.05
C LEU A 71 -18.35 15.94 4.65
N LYS A 72 -17.46 15.90 5.66
CA LYS A 72 -17.10 14.63 6.32
C LYS A 72 -18.29 13.96 7.00
N THR A 73 -19.18 14.75 7.61
CA THR A 73 -20.43 14.23 8.20
C THR A 73 -21.33 13.64 7.13
N PHE A 74 -21.50 14.33 6.00
CA PHE A 74 -22.29 13.82 4.88
C PHE A 74 -21.74 12.51 4.33
N VAL A 75 -20.41 12.44 4.12
CA VAL A 75 -19.72 11.22 3.65
C VAL A 75 -19.87 10.08 4.65
N SER A 76 -19.65 10.32 5.95
CA SER A 76 -19.82 9.29 6.99
C SER A 76 -21.26 8.74 7.03
N ARG A 77 -22.28 9.59 6.86
CA ARG A 77 -23.68 9.16 6.78
C ARG A 77 -23.99 8.37 5.51
N LEU A 78 -23.40 8.74 4.37
CA LEU A 78 -23.52 7.97 3.13
C LEU A 78 -22.81 6.60 3.24
N ILE A 79 -21.65 6.52 3.88
CA ILE A 79 -20.96 5.25 4.15
C ILE A 79 -21.86 4.36 5.02
N GLN A 80 -22.41 4.90 6.11
CA GLN A 80 -23.33 4.16 6.97
C GLN A 80 -24.57 3.67 6.20
N CYS A 81 -25.13 4.51 5.33
CA CYS A 81 -26.24 4.15 4.44
C CYS A 81 -25.86 2.98 3.51
N ASN A 82 -24.68 3.03 2.89
CA ASN A 82 -24.20 1.97 2.01
C ASN A 82 -23.99 0.64 2.76
N GLU A 83 -23.38 0.69 3.94
CA GLU A 83 -23.18 -0.47 4.82
C GLU A 83 -24.52 -1.10 5.27
N ASN A 84 -25.50 -0.27 5.61
CA ASN A 84 -26.84 -0.72 6.02
C ASN A 84 -27.67 -1.27 4.86
N SER A 85 -27.21 -1.11 3.61
CA SER A 85 -27.89 -1.65 2.44
C SER A 85 -27.57 -3.13 2.21
N LYS A 86 -26.63 -3.74 2.96
CA LYS A 86 -26.22 -5.14 2.82
C LYS A 86 -27.41 -6.11 2.63
N PRO A 87 -27.27 -7.11 1.74
CA PRO A 87 -28.33 -8.09 1.53
C PRO A 87 -28.61 -8.86 2.82
N VAL A 88 -29.88 -9.02 3.16
CA VAL A 88 -30.31 -9.80 4.32
C VAL A 88 -30.68 -11.22 3.83
N PRO A 89 -30.18 -12.29 4.47
CA PRO A 89 -30.55 -13.66 4.11
C PRO A 89 -32.07 -13.85 4.13
N ALA A 90 -32.62 -14.54 3.11
CA ALA A 90 -34.05 -14.80 2.89
C ALA A 90 -34.92 -13.61 2.46
N GLU A 91 -34.34 -12.45 2.16
CA GLU A 91 -35.08 -11.30 1.65
C GLU A 91 -35.35 -11.40 0.14
N LEU A 92 -36.63 -11.41 -0.25
CA LEU A 92 -37.10 -11.56 -1.63
C LEU A 92 -38.05 -10.42 -2.03
N GLY A 93 -38.18 -10.19 -3.34
CA GLY A 93 -39.13 -9.24 -3.91
C GLY A 93 -38.69 -7.78 -3.81
N LYS A 94 -39.67 -6.86 -3.67
CA LYS A 94 -39.46 -5.41 -3.83
C LYS A 94 -38.41 -4.83 -2.86
N LEU A 95 -38.37 -5.29 -1.61
CA LEU A 95 -37.45 -4.76 -0.60
C LEU A 95 -35.98 -5.03 -0.94
N CYS A 96 -35.69 -6.20 -1.52
CA CYS A 96 -34.36 -6.55 -2.02
C CYS A 96 -33.93 -5.61 -3.17
N VAL A 97 -34.84 -5.30 -4.10
CA VAL A 97 -34.62 -4.33 -5.19
C VAL A 97 -34.39 -2.91 -4.64
N THR A 98 -35.14 -2.51 -3.62
CA THR A 98 -34.94 -1.21 -2.95
C THR A 98 -33.57 -1.13 -2.28
N ARG A 99 -33.14 -2.19 -1.57
CA ARG A 99 -31.80 -2.23 -0.95
C ARG A 99 -30.67 -2.26 -1.98
N SER A 100 -30.82 -2.99 -3.07
CA SER A 100 -29.79 -3.05 -4.13
C SER A 100 -29.64 -1.69 -4.80
N THR A 101 -30.76 -1.00 -5.06
CA THR A 101 -30.78 0.37 -5.59
C THR A 101 -30.13 1.35 -4.62
N LEU A 102 -30.39 1.21 -3.31
CA LEU A 102 -29.79 2.04 -2.27
C LEU A 102 -28.28 1.86 -2.19
N PHE A 103 -27.81 0.61 -2.22
CA PHE A 103 -26.39 0.30 -2.27
C PHE A 103 -25.73 0.92 -3.50
N ASP A 104 -26.34 0.74 -4.68
CA ASP A 104 -25.82 1.25 -5.94
C ASP A 104 -25.68 2.78 -5.93
N VAL A 105 -26.77 3.51 -5.66
CA VAL A 105 -26.75 4.98 -5.71
C VAL A 105 -25.82 5.58 -4.65
N SER A 106 -25.81 5.04 -3.42
CA SER A 106 -24.92 5.52 -2.36
C SER A 106 -23.44 5.25 -2.68
N PHE A 107 -23.12 4.09 -3.26
CA PHE A 107 -21.77 3.77 -3.72
C PHE A 107 -21.30 4.71 -4.83
N LEU A 108 -22.17 4.98 -5.81
CA LEU A 108 -21.86 5.91 -6.92
C LEU A 108 -21.65 7.34 -6.40
N MET A 109 -22.51 7.84 -5.52
CA MET A 109 -22.35 9.15 -4.89
C MET A 109 -21.03 9.25 -4.12
N LEU A 110 -20.71 8.24 -3.29
CA LEU A 110 -19.45 8.20 -2.55
C LEU A 110 -18.24 8.18 -3.49
N THR A 111 -18.28 7.38 -4.55
CA THR A 111 -17.20 7.32 -5.56
C THR A 111 -17.01 8.67 -6.24
N SER A 112 -18.10 9.35 -6.63
CA SER A 112 -18.06 10.69 -7.21
C SER A 112 -17.45 11.73 -6.25
N ILE A 113 -17.78 11.66 -4.96
CA ILE A 113 -17.19 12.53 -3.93
C ILE A 113 -15.69 12.28 -3.82
N VAL A 114 -15.25 11.01 -3.72
CA VAL A 114 -13.83 10.65 -3.64
C VAL A 114 -13.08 11.13 -4.88
N GLN A 115 -13.62 10.95 -6.08
CA GLN A 115 -12.99 11.46 -7.30
C GLN A 115 -12.84 12.99 -7.30
N THR A 116 -13.74 13.72 -6.63
CA THR A 116 -13.78 15.19 -6.65
C THR A 116 -12.85 15.80 -5.60
N TYR A 117 -12.85 15.26 -4.39
CA TYR A 117 -12.14 15.82 -3.25
C TYR A 117 -10.88 15.03 -2.85
N GLY A 118 -10.74 13.78 -3.31
CA GLY A 118 -9.67 12.86 -2.94
C GLY A 118 -9.97 12.09 -1.65
N SER A 119 -9.58 10.81 -1.61
CA SER A 119 -9.80 9.91 -0.47
C SER A 119 -9.25 10.44 0.85
N ASP A 120 -8.04 11.00 0.87
CA ASP A 120 -7.38 11.52 2.09
C ASP A 120 -8.14 12.69 2.74
N VAL A 121 -8.95 13.40 1.95
CA VAL A 121 -9.71 14.57 2.43
C VAL A 121 -11.02 14.13 3.08
N VAL A 122 -11.69 13.13 2.50
CA VAL A 122 -13.08 12.80 2.83
C VAL A 122 -13.23 11.53 3.66
N LEU A 123 -12.28 10.60 3.61
CA LEU A 123 -12.33 9.32 4.32
C LEU A 123 -11.52 9.36 5.62
N SER A 124 -11.76 8.38 6.49
CA SER A 124 -10.96 8.17 7.71
C SER A 124 -9.73 7.33 7.39
N ASP A 125 -8.55 7.71 7.92
CA ASP A 125 -7.30 6.97 7.75
C ASP A 125 -7.43 5.50 8.21
N ARG A 126 -8.25 5.26 9.25
CA ARG A 126 -8.53 3.94 9.83
C ARG A 126 -9.97 3.47 9.59
N GLY A 127 -10.59 3.95 8.52
CA GLY A 127 -11.89 3.48 8.08
C GLY A 127 -11.89 1.98 7.80
N ASP A 128 -12.88 1.27 8.35
CA ASP A 128 -13.01 -0.20 8.26
C ASP A 128 -14.24 -0.64 7.44
N SER A 129 -15.03 0.32 6.94
CA SER A 129 -16.16 0.04 6.06
C SER A 129 -15.69 -0.62 4.76
N PHE A 130 -16.59 -1.37 4.11
CA PHE A 130 -16.32 -1.99 2.81
C PHE A 130 -15.93 -0.91 1.79
N PHE A 131 -16.65 0.21 1.73
CA PHE A 131 -16.37 1.27 0.76
C PHE A 131 -14.96 1.87 0.98
N GLU A 132 -14.59 2.17 2.23
CA GLU A 132 -13.26 2.74 2.54
C GLU A 132 -12.13 1.75 2.19
N LYS A 133 -12.30 0.46 2.48
CA LYS A 133 -11.34 -0.58 2.07
C LYS A 133 -11.24 -0.68 0.55
N TRP A 134 -12.37 -0.71 -0.15
CA TRP A 134 -12.39 -0.77 -1.61
C TRP A 134 -11.72 0.46 -2.24
N VAL A 135 -11.92 1.66 -1.71
CA VAL A 135 -11.22 2.86 -2.19
C VAL A 135 -9.72 2.74 -1.97
N ARG A 136 -9.30 2.32 -0.77
CA ARG A 136 -7.89 2.19 -0.41
C ARG A 136 -7.16 1.18 -1.28
N GLU A 137 -7.78 0.05 -1.59
CA GLU A 137 -7.09 -1.05 -2.28
C GLU A 137 -7.37 -1.08 -3.79
N CYS A 138 -8.56 -0.72 -4.23
CA CYS A 138 -9.03 -0.99 -5.60
C CYS A 138 -9.35 0.26 -6.44
N MET A 139 -9.71 1.38 -5.82
CA MET A 139 -10.11 2.58 -6.57
C MET A 139 -8.89 3.31 -7.15
N VAL A 140 -8.87 3.48 -8.47
CA VAL A 140 -7.89 4.34 -9.15
C VAL A 140 -8.32 5.79 -8.96
N GLU A 141 -7.43 6.60 -8.38
CA GLU A 141 -7.63 8.05 -8.26
C GLU A 141 -6.58 8.79 -9.09
N ARG A 142 -6.86 10.06 -9.39
CA ARG A 142 -5.91 10.92 -10.09
C ARG A 142 -4.59 10.99 -9.30
N ASN A 143 -3.49 10.60 -9.96
CA ASN A 143 -2.14 10.51 -9.38
C ASN A 143 -1.98 9.47 -8.25
N LYS A 144 -2.95 8.57 -8.05
CA LYS A 144 -2.80 7.41 -7.14
C LYS A 144 -3.09 6.14 -7.92
N LEU A 145 -2.04 5.61 -8.53
CA LEU A 145 -2.10 4.35 -9.27
C LEU A 145 -2.26 3.17 -8.31
N LYS A 146 -2.92 2.12 -8.79
CA LYS A 146 -3.06 0.84 -8.09
C LYS A 146 -2.37 -0.25 -8.89
N ASN A 147 -1.69 -1.15 -8.20
CA ASN A 147 -1.09 -2.31 -8.84
C ASN A 147 -2.19 -3.35 -9.12
N PRO A 148 -2.43 -3.72 -10.39
CA PRO A 148 -3.49 -4.67 -10.74
C PRO A 148 -3.26 -6.06 -10.12
N ARG A 149 -2.02 -6.48 -9.89
CA ARG A 149 -1.72 -7.75 -9.22
C ARG A 149 -2.11 -7.73 -7.74
N GLN A 150 -1.95 -6.59 -7.08
CA GLN A 150 -2.40 -6.43 -5.69
C GLN A 150 -3.92 -6.46 -5.58
N ILE A 151 -4.62 -5.86 -6.54
CA ILE A 151 -6.09 -5.95 -6.62
C ILE A 151 -6.52 -7.42 -6.82
N LEU A 152 -5.86 -8.15 -7.72
CA LEU A 152 -6.18 -9.56 -7.97
C LEU A 152 -5.90 -10.46 -6.76
N ALA A 153 -4.88 -10.15 -5.96
CA ALA A 153 -4.57 -10.90 -4.73
C ALA A 153 -5.65 -10.78 -3.64
N LEU A 154 -6.60 -9.84 -3.79
CA LEU A 154 -7.76 -9.72 -2.90
C LEU A 154 -8.95 -10.57 -3.34
N CYS A 155 -8.92 -11.12 -4.56
CA CYS A 155 -9.99 -11.96 -5.07
C CYS A 155 -9.91 -13.38 -4.50
N ASP A 156 -11.07 -14.01 -4.36
CA ASP A 156 -11.23 -15.42 -4.03
C ASP A 156 -11.58 -16.20 -5.30
N ASP A 157 -10.70 -17.13 -5.69
CA ASP A 157 -10.83 -17.89 -6.95
C ASP A 157 -12.16 -18.65 -7.04
N SER A 158 -12.68 -19.18 -5.92
CA SER A 158 -13.95 -19.92 -5.91
C SER A 158 -15.14 -19.00 -6.18
N MET A 159 -15.11 -17.79 -5.65
CA MET A 159 -16.14 -16.77 -5.91
C MET A 159 -16.04 -16.23 -7.34
N VAL A 160 -14.83 -16.08 -7.87
CA VAL A 160 -14.59 -15.67 -9.26
C VAL A 160 -15.19 -16.69 -10.23
N ASP A 161 -14.98 -17.99 -9.99
CA ASP A 161 -15.57 -19.06 -10.81
C ASP A 161 -17.10 -19.09 -10.73
N GLU A 162 -17.69 -18.93 -9.54
CA GLU A 162 -19.14 -18.83 -9.37
C GLU A 162 -19.70 -17.62 -10.16
N LEU A 163 -19.04 -16.46 -10.08
CA LEU A 163 -19.44 -15.25 -10.80
C LEU A 163 -19.31 -15.43 -12.31
N LEU A 164 -18.21 -16.00 -12.82
CA LEU A 164 -18.02 -16.26 -14.24
C LEU A 164 -19.12 -17.18 -14.80
N LEU A 165 -19.43 -18.27 -14.10
CA LEU A 165 -20.52 -19.18 -14.47
C LEU A 165 -21.89 -18.49 -14.45
N SER A 166 -22.09 -17.58 -13.50
CA SER A 166 -23.34 -16.81 -13.35
C SER A 166 -23.50 -15.77 -14.46
N LEU A 167 -22.42 -15.06 -14.81
CA LEU A 167 -22.41 -13.97 -15.80
C LEU A 167 -22.36 -14.45 -17.24
N SER A 168 -21.87 -15.68 -17.48
CA SER A 168 -21.80 -16.27 -18.82
C SER A 168 -23.13 -16.87 -19.30
N LYS A 169 -24.11 -17.04 -18.41
CA LYS A 169 -25.43 -17.60 -18.76
C LYS A 169 -26.34 -16.55 -19.42
N PRO A 170 -27.11 -16.92 -20.46
CA PRO A 170 -28.13 -16.03 -21.02
C PRO A 170 -29.21 -15.69 -19.99
N GLU A 171 -29.79 -14.50 -20.10
CA GLU A 171 -30.69 -13.87 -19.12
C GLU A 171 -31.83 -14.80 -18.63
N ALA A 172 -32.45 -15.53 -19.54
CA ALA A 172 -33.54 -16.48 -19.24
C ALA A 172 -33.13 -17.64 -18.32
N ALA A 173 -31.83 -17.94 -18.20
CA ALA A 173 -31.27 -19.00 -17.37
C ALA A 173 -30.71 -18.49 -16.01
N GLN A 174 -30.76 -17.17 -15.74
CA GLN A 174 -30.27 -16.54 -14.50
C GLN A 174 -31.30 -16.56 -13.35
N LEU A 175 -32.23 -17.53 -13.37
CA LEU A 175 -33.32 -17.65 -12.38
C LEU A 175 -32.84 -18.02 -10.96
N LYS A 176 -31.57 -18.41 -10.77
CA LYS A 176 -30.99 -18.65 -9.45
C LYS A 176 -30.26 -17.39 -8.97
N PRO A 177 -30.65 -16.80 -7.82
CA PRO A 177 -29.88 -15.75 -7.16
C PRO A 177 -28.44 -16.22 -6.94
N CYS A 178 -27.47 -15.36 -7.27
CA CYS A 178 -26.08 -15.59 -6.88
C CYS A 178 -26.00 -15.55 -5.36
N SER A 179 -25.27 -16.48 -4.76
CA SER A 179 -25.18 -16.60 -3.29
C SER A 179 -24.36 -15.46 -2.66
N LEU A 180 -23.59 -14.76 -3.49
CA LEU A 180 -22.65 -13.71 -3.08
C LEU A 180 -23.36 -12.39 -2.78
N SER A 181 -22.86 -11.71 -1.76
CA SER A 181 -23.24 -10.33 -1.46
C SER A 181 -22.74 -9.35 -2.54
N TRP A 182 -23.32 -8.15 -2.58
CA TRP A 182 -22.88 -7.12 -3.52
C TRP A 182 -21.45 -6.65 -3.24
N GLN A 183 -21.03 -6.65 -1.97
CA GLN A 183 -19.67 -6.33 -1.56
C GLN A 183 -18.66 -7.37 -2.05
N GLU A 184 -18.96 -8.66 -1.85
CA GLU A 184 -18.14 -9.76 -2.36
C GLU A 184 -18.08 -9.74 -3.89
N THR A 185 -19.19 -9.42 -4.55
CA THR A 185 -19.21 -9.24 -6.00
C THR A 185 -18.27 -8.10 -6.43
N CYS A 186 -18.33 -6.94 -5.76
CA CYS A 186 -17.43 -5.81 -6.04
C CYS A 186 -15.94 -6.16 -5.88
N LEU A 187 -15.58 -6.96 -4.87
CA LEU A 187 -14.19 -7.37 -4.62
C LEU A 187 -13.68 -8.42 -5.61
N ASN A 188 -14.56 -9.26 -6.15
CA ASN A 188 -14.19 -10.37 -7.04
C ASN A 188 -14.34 -10.05 -8.54
N LEU A 189 -15.03 -8.96 -8.90
CA LEU A 189 -15.11 -8.48 -10.29
C LEU A 189 -13.75 -8.27 -10.98
N PRO A 190 -12.67 -7.81 -10.30
CA PRO A 190 -11.34 -7.75 -10.89
C PRO A 190 -10.85 -9.11 -11.43
N GLY A 191 -11.01 -10.20 -10.65
CA GLY A 191 -10.65 -11.55 -11.06
C GLY A 191 -11.47 -12.02 -12.28
N VAL A 192 -12.78 -11.79 -12.26
CA VAL A 192 -13.68 -12.07 -13.40
C VAL A 192 -13.18 -11.37 -14.66
N LEU A 193 -12.89 -10.07 -14.57
CA LEU A 193 -12.43 -9.30 -15.73
C LEU A 193 -11.05 -9.73 -16.21
N HIS A 194 -10.15 -10.13 -15.31
CA HIS A 194 -8.85 -10.66 -15.69
C HIS A 194 -8.97 -11.97 -16.47
N HIS A 195 -9.82 -12.90 -16.01
CA HIS A 195 -10.09 -14.15 -16.73
C HIS A 195 -10.73 -13.88 -18.09
N VAL A 196 -11.71 -12.98 -18.17
CA VAL A 196 -12.36 -12.59 -19.44
C VAL A 196 -11.35 -11.96 -20.41
N LEU A 197 -10.46 -11.09 -19.92
CA LEU A 197 -9.39 -10.48 -20.73
C LEU A 197 -8.45 -11.54 -21.28
N ILE A 198 -7.90 -12.41 -20.43
CA ILE A 198 -6.97 -13.47 -20.85
C ILE A 198 -7.64 -14.41 -21.84
N ALA A 199 -8.88 -14.83 -21.56
CA ALA A 199 -9.64 -15.70 -22.45
C ALA A 199 -9.89 -15.04 -23.82
N TRP A 200 -10.20 -13.74 -23.83
CA TRP A 200 -10.33 -12.99 -25.08
C TRP A 200 -8.99 -12.82 -25.80
N GLU A 201 -7.89 -12.64 -25.08
CA GLU A 201 -6.51 -12.61 -25.61
C GLU A 201 -6.08 -13.92 -26.24
N GLN A 202 -6.48 -15.05 -25.66
CA GLN A 202 -6.20 -16.40 -26.14
C GLN A 202 -7.23 -16.91 -27.15
N GLU A 203 -8.16 -16.06 -27.59
CA GLU A 203 -9.21 -16.38 -28.57
C GLU A 203 -10.18 -17.50 -28.10
N THR A 204 -10.23 -17.78 -26.80
CA THR A 204 -11.18 -18.75 -26.23
C THR A 204 -12.58 -18.16 -26.03
N LEU A 205 -12.68 -16.83 -25.88
CA LEU A 205 -13.94 -16.09 -25.91
C LEU A 205 -14.04 -15.20 -27.14
N SER A 206 -15.21 -15.20 -27.78
CA SER A 206 -15.51 -14.26 -28.87
C SER A 206 -15.82 -12.86 -28.33
N SER A 207 -15.73 -11.84 -29.20
CA SER A 207 -16.15 -10.48 -28.82
C SER A 207 -17.63 -10.40 -28.41
N ALA A 208 -18.47 -11.30 -28.91
CA ALA A 208 -19.89 -11.36 -28.55
C ALA A 208 -20.09 -11.91 -27.13
N ASP A 209 -19.31 -12.93 -26.75
CA ASP A 209 -19.35 -13.51 -25.40
C ASP A 209 -18.87 -12.50 -24.37
N VAL A 210 -17.75 -11.82 -24.66
CA VAL A 210 -17.23 -10.74 -23.80
C VAL A 210 -18.27 -9.64 -23.62
N LYS A 211 -18.89 -9.18 -24.71
CA LYS A 211 -19.97 -8.19 -24.65
C LYS A 211 -21.13 -8.65 -23.77
N SER A 212 -21.57 -9.89 -23.94
CA SER A 212 -22.66 -10.49 -23.15
C SER A 212 -22.35 -10.50 -21.66
N ILE A 213 -21.14 -10.92 -21.27
CA ILE A 213 -20.68 -10.92 -19.87
C ILE A 213 -20.68 -9.51 -19.29
N LEU A 214 -20.14 -8.52 -20.02
CA LEU A 214 -20.09 -7.12 -19.57
C LEU A 214 -21.49 -6.50 -19.44
N ASP A 215 -22.38 -6.80 -20.37
CA ASP A 215 -23.78 -6.37 -20.30
C ASP A 215 -24.47 -6.98 -19.07
N ASN A 216 -24.20 -8.24 -18.75
CA ASN A 216 -24.71 -8.89 -17.55
C ASN A 216 -24.17 -8.27 -16.25
N ILE A 217 -22.90 -7.86 -16.21
CA ILE A 217 -22.33 -7.11 -15.07
C ILE A 217 -23.10 -5.79 -14.89
N LYS A 218 -23.25 -5.05 -15.98
CA LYS A 218 -23.89 -3.73 -15.99
C LYS A 218 -25.38 -3.77 -15.63
N ARG A 219 -26.10 -4.79 -16.09
CA ARG A 219 -27.52 -4.99 -15.76
C ARG A 219 -27.75 -5.27 -14.27
N ARG A 220 -26.77 -5.84 -13.56
CA ARG A 220 -26.91 -6.11 -12.12
C ARG A 220 -26.88 -4.83 -11.31
N LEU A 221 -25.79 -4.07 -11.35
CA LEU A 221 -25.63 -2.78 -10.67
C LEU A 221 -24.62 -1.91 -11.42
N PHE A 222 -24.80 -0.59 -11.42
CA PHE A 222 -23.84 0.31 -12.06
C PHE A 222 -22.56 0.49 -11.24
N SER A 223 -22.62 0.29 -9.92
CA SER A 223 -21.46 0.18 -9.03
C SER A 223 -20.52 -0.93 -9.47
N PHE A 224 -21.04 -2.04 -10.00
CA PHE A 224 -20.22 -3.12 -10.54
C PHE A 224 -19.44 -2.68 -11.77
N SER A 225 -20.07 -1.92 -12.68
CA SER A 225 -19.36 -1.32 -13.82
C SER A 225 -18.26 -0.35 -13.38
N VAL A 226 -18.46 0.38 -12.28
CA VAL A 226 -17.44 1.26 -11.69
C VAL A 226 -16.28 0.45 -11.09
N CYS A 227 -16.56 -0.61 -10.31
CA CYS A 227 -15.53 -1.51 -9.78
C CYS A 227 -14.70 -2.16 -10.89
N ALA A 228 -15.39 -2.69 -11.90
CA ALA A 228 -14.81 -3.26 -13.10
C ALA A 228 -13.91 -2.25 -13.85
N THR A 229 -14.41 -1.03 -14.07
CA THR A 229 -13.64 0.04 -14.72
C THR A 229 -12.39 0.40 -13.93
N SER A 230 -12.47 0.46 -12.60
CA SER A 230 -11.31 0.78 -11.76
C SER A 230 -10.19 -0.24 -11.94
N PHE A 231 -10.51 -1.54 -11.94
CA PHE A 231 -9.53 -2.58 -12.23
C PHE A 231 -8.96 -2.48 -13.65
N LEU A 232 -9.81 -2.30 -14.67
CA LEU A 232 -9.34 -2.15 -16.06
C LEU A 232 -8.38 -0.96 -16.21
N CYS A 233 -8.68 0.15 -15.53
CA CYS A 233 -7.82 1.33 -15.49
C CYS A 233 -6.47 1.00 -14.83
N ALA A 234 -6.44 0.27 -13.73
CA ALA A 234 -5.20 -0.19 -13.10
C ALA A 234 -4.41 -1.16 -14.01
N TYR A 235 -5.11 -2.09 -14.66
CA TYR A 235 -4.53 -3.06 -15.59
C TYR A 235 -3.86 -2.38 -16.78
N MET A 236 -4.52 -1.38 -17.37
CA MET A 236 -4.01 -0.61 -18.52
C MET A 236 -2.65 0.05 -18.25
N TYR A 237 -2.30 0.38 -17.00
CA TYR A 237 -0.98 0.89 -16.66
C TYR A 237 0.14 -0.16 -16.65
N SER A 238 -0.21 -1.44 -16.59
CA SER A 238 0.74 -2.54 -16.48
C SER A 238 1.03 -3.25 -17.81
N VAL A 239 0.29 -2.91 -18.87
CA VAL A 239 0.36 -3.56 -20.19
C VAL A 239 0.91 -2.65 -21.27
N ARG A 240 1.24 -3.21 -22.44
CA ARG A 240 1.79 -2.46 -23.58
C ARG A 240 0.68 -1.73 -24.34
N GLU A 241 1.03 -0.69 -25.10
CA GLU A 241 0.08 0.08 -25.91
C GLU A 241 -0.74 -0.80 -26.87
N THR A 242 -0.09 -1.80 -27.49
CA THR A 242 -0.72 -2.77 -28.39
C THR A 242 -1.79 -3.64 -27.70
N GLU A 243 -1.73 -3.76 -26.38
CA GLU A 243 -2.63 -4.57 -25.55
C GLU A 243 -3.77 -3.73 -24.96
N LEU A 244 -3.75 -2.40 -25.13
CA LEU A 244 -4.78 -1.50 -24.55
C LEU A 244 -6.15 -1.61 -25.23
N LEU A 245 -6.21 -2.10 -26.47
CA LEU A 245 -7.44 -2.08 -27.26
C LEU A 245 -8.58 -2.87 -26.58
N LYS A 246 -8.29 -4.06 -26.07
CA LYS A 246 -9.28 -4.93 -25.40
C LYS A 246 -9.83 -4.31 -24.10
N PRO A 247 -9.01 -3.92 -23.10
CA PRO A 247 -9.53 -3.28 -21.89
C PRO A 247 -10.25 -1.95 -22.19
N LEU A 248 -9.80 -1.17 -23.17
CA LEU A 248 -10.53 0.03 -23.61
C LEU A 248 -11.92 -0.32 -24.16
N ASN A 249 -12.04 -1.35 -25.01
CA ASN A 249 -13.32 -1.79 -25.54
C ASN A 249 -14.27 -2.28 -24.43
N MET A 250 -13.74 -2.93 -23.38
CA MET A 250 -14.55 -3.33 -22.22
C MET A 250 -15.10 -2.12 -21.46
N ILE A 251 -14.27 -1.08 -21.25
CA ILE A 251 -14.72 0.19 -20.65
C ILE A 251 -15.79 0.87 -21.53
N GLN A 252 -15.60 0.88 -22.86
CA GLN A 252 -16.60 1.43 -23.77
C GLN A 252 -17.93 0.68 -23.71
N GLN A 253 -17.91 -0.64 -23.50
CA GLN A 253 -19.14 -1.41 -23.33
C GLN A 253 -19.91 -1.00 -22.06
N PHE A 254 -19.21 -0.68 -20.96
CA PHE A 254 -19.87 -0.12 -19.78
C PHE A 254 -20.49 1.26 -20.05
N LEU A 255 -19.88 2.07 -20.92
CA LEU A 255 -20.41 3.38 -21.34
C LEU A 255 -21.48 3.32 -22.44
N ALA A 256 -21.73 2.16 -23.04
CA ALA A 256 -22.74 2.01 -24.10
C ALA A 256 -24.14 2.41 -23.58
N PRO A 257 -25.00 3.07 -24.37
CA PRO A 257 -26.36 3.39 -23.93
C PRO A 257 -27.17 2.11 -23.70
N LEU A 258 -28.02 2.10 -22.67
CA LEU A 258 -29.03 1.06 -22.47
C LEU A 258 -30.16 1.22 -23.50
N THR A 259 -30.80 0.10 -23.85
CA THR A 259 -32.02 0.10 -24.66
C THR A 259 -33.19 0.70 -23.89
N SER A 260 -34.23 1.15 -24.60
CA SER A 260 -35.44 1.72 -23.96
C SER A 260 -36.15 0.72 -23.06
N GLU A 261 -36.05 -0.57 -23.37
CA GLU A 261 -36.63 -1.66 -22.58
C GLU A 261 -35.87 -1.85 -21.26
N GLU A 262 -34.54 -1.91 -21.31
CA GLU A 262 -33.66 -2.00 -20.13
C GLU A 262 -33.79 -0.78 -19.19
N LEU A 263 -34.03 0.40 -19.76
CA LEU A 263 -34.28 1.62 -18.98
C LEU A 263 -35.62 1.59 -18.23
N SER A 264 -36.60 0.84 -18.74
CA SER A 264 -37.93 0.73 -18.16
C SER A 264 -38.07 -0.41 -17.14
N SER A 265 -37.21 -1.42 -17.23
CA SER A 265 -37.25 -2.60 -16.36
C SER A 265 -36.58 -2.39 -15.00
N GLN A 266 -35.75 -1.36 -14.85
CA GLN A 266 -35.01 -1.06 -13.61
C GLN A 266 -35.45 0.26 -12.97
N GLU A 267 -35.73 0.23 -11.65
CA GLU A 267 -36.04 1.43 -10.89
C GLU A 267 -34.85 2.42 -10.92
N TYR A 268 -35.15 3.71 -11.16
CA TYR A 268 -34.20 4.82 -11.17
C TYR A 268 -32.96 4.62 -12.06
N ALA A 269 -33.08 3.84 -13.15
CA ALA A 269 -31.95 3.52 -14.02
C ALA A 269 -31.30 4.76 -14.64
N LYS A 270 -32.10 5.76 -15.01
CA LYS A 270 -31.63 7.01 -15.64
C LYS A 270 -30.76 7.82 -14.68
N GLU A 271 -31.20 7.95 -13.44
CA GLU A 271 -30.54 8.73 -12.39
C GLU A 271 -29.24 8.05 -11.97
N ARG A 272 -29.24 6.72 -11.82
CA ARG A 272 -28.03 5.95 -11.50
C ARG A 272 -27.02 5.98 -12.66
N LEU A 273 -27.47 5.87 -13.91
CA LEU A 273 -26.62 6.05 -15.10
C LEU A 273 -26.01 7.45 -15.18
N ALA A 274 -26.77 8.49 -14.83
CA ALA A 274 -26.29 9.86 -14.82
C ALA A 274 -25.10 10.07 -13.87
N LEU A 275 -25.00 9.29 -12.79
CA LEU A 275 -23.81 9.26 -11.92
C LEU A 275 -22.69 8.37 -12.47
N SER A 276 -23.01 7.17 -12.92
CA SER A 276 -21.98 6.17 -13.27
C SER A 276 -21.16 6.56 -14.50
N TYR A 277 -21.78 7.18 -15.51
CA TYR A 277 -21.08 7.59 -16.74
C TYR A 277 -19.97 8.63 -16.49
N PRO A 278 -20.23 9.76 -15.79
CA PRO A 278 -19.17 10.69 -15.42
C PRO A 278 -18.04 10.03 -14.62
N ILE A 279 -18.37 9.12 -13.69
CA ILE A 279 -17.37 8.42 -12.88
C ILE A 279 -16.43 7.58 -13.75
N ILE A 280 -17.02 6.73 -14.62
CA ILE A 280 -16.27 5.85 -15.53
C ILE A 280 -15.44 6.67 -16.51
N ARG A 281 -16.02 7.72 -17.12
CA ARG A 281 -15.29 8.61 -18.03
C ARG A 281 -14.13 9.31 -17.34
N LYS A 282 -14.30 9.73 -16.08
CA LYS A 282 -13.23 10.37 -15.32
C LYS A 282 -12.10 9.39 -15.01
N MET A 283 -12.41 8.16 -14.57
CA MET A 283 -11.39 7.10 -14.41
C MET A 283 -10.63 6.87 -15.71
N GLN A 284 -11.36 6.67 -16.82
CA GLN A 284 -10.75 6.43 -18.13
C GLN A 284 -9.87 7.61 -18.57
N HIS A 285 -10.35 8.85 -18.45
CA HIS A 285 -9.60 10.04 -18.83
C HIS A 285 -8.36 10.25 -17.96
N ASP A 286 -8.45 9.96 -16.66
CA ASP A 286 -7.32 10.05 -15.74
C ASP A 286 -6.25 8.99 -16.02
N VAL A 287 -6.56 7.91 -16.75
CA VAL A 287 -5.58 6.90 -17.20
C VAL A 287 -5.10 7.12 -18.62
N HIS A 288 -6.00 7.55 -19.49
CA HIS A 288 -5.75 7.75 -20.91
C HIS A 288 -6.23 9.15 -21.32
N PRO A 289 -5.48 10.21 -20.96
CA PRO A 289 -5.85 11.57 -21.34
C PRO A 289 -5.78 11.72 -22.87
N ALA A 290 -6.74 12.45 -23.44
CA ALA A 290 -6.71 12.76 -24.87
C ALA A 290 -5.36 13.43 -25.25
N PRO A 291 -4.82 13.19 -26.46
CA PRO A 291 -3.45 13.53 -26.84
C PRO A 291 -3.08 15.03 -26.78
N SER A 292 -4.04 15.93 -26.53
CA SER A 292 -3.88 17.39 -26.57
C SER A 292 -3.43 18.05 -25.25
N THR A 293 -3.32 17.34 -24.13
CA THR A 293 -3.03 17.97 -22.83
C THR A 293 -1.56 17.84 -22.41
N LYS A 294 -0.85 18.97 -22.31
CA LYS A 294 0.60 19.09 -22.02
C LYS A 294 1.05 18.64 -20.60
N SER A 295 0.21 17.94 -19.85
CA SER A 295 0.48 17.47 -18.50
C SER A 295 0.45 15.93 -18.48
N ARG A 296 1.45 15.30 -19.10
CA ARG A 296 1.62 13.84 -19.04
C ARG A 296 2.38 13.48 -17.76
N LEU A 297 1.63 13.29 -16.67
CA LEU A 297 2.10 12.52 -15.50
C LEU A 297 2.09 11.00 -15.77
N ILE A 298 1.59 10.61 -16.95
CA ILE A 298 1.33 9.23 -17.37
C ILE A 298 2.03 9.05 -18.71
N SER A 299 3.03 8.19 -18.76
CA SER A 299 3.62 7.77 -20.02
C SER A 299 2.86 6.55 -20.55
N HIS A 300 2.57 6.57 -21.85
CA HIS A 300 1.93 5.48 -22.59
C HIS A 300 2.93 4.35 -22.95
N SER A 301 4.21 4.50 -22.59
CA SER A 301 5.23 3.47 -22.80
C SER A 301 5.18 2.40 -21.70
N PRO A 302 5.52 1.14 -22.00
CA PRO A 302 5.63 0.08 -21.01
C PRO A 302 6.50 0.49 -19.81
N LEU A 303 6.17 0.01 -18.61
CA LEU A 303 6.87 0.38 -17.36
C LEU A 303 8.39 0.22 -17.46
N ILE A 304 8.86 -0.82 -18.15
CA ILE A 304 10.28 -1.07 -18.36
C ILE A 304 10.97 0.01 -19.21
N GLU A 305 10.29 0.56 -20.20
CA GLU A 305 10.86 1.61 -21.06
C GLU A 305 10.93 2.93 -20.30
N GLN A 306 9.87 3.26 -19.56
CA GLN A 306 9.86 4.39 -18.64
C GLN A 306 11.00 4.29 -17.62
N PHE A 307 11.18 3.11 -17.03
CA PHE A 307 12.28 2.85 -16.10
C PHE A 307 13.64 3.07 -16.75
N ARG A 308 13.87 2.55 -17.96
CA ARG A 308 15.15 2.73 -18.68
C ARG A 308 15.43 4.21 -18.99
N GLU A 309 14.42 4.96 -19.38
CA GLU A 309 14.55 6.39 -19.67
C GLU A 309 14.89 7.20 -18.41
N VAL A 310 14.14 7.01 -17.32
CA VAL A 310 14.43 7.70 -16.06
C VAL A 310 15.78 7.26 -15.49
N TRP A 311 16.11 5.97 -15.59
CA TRP A 311 17.38 5.43 -15.10
C TRP A 311 18.58 5.99 -15.86
N LYS A 312 18.46 6.15 -17.18
CA LYS A 312 19.50 6.84 -17.98
C LYS A 312 19.76 8.25 -17.45
N THR A 313 18.71 8.99 -17.15
CA THR A 313 18.82 10.35 -16.56
C THR A 313 19.52 10.32 -15.20
N VAL A 314 19.18 9.35 -14.34
CA VAL A 314 19.79 9.17 -13.02
C VAL A 314 21.27 8.77 -13.14
N ALA A 315 21.60 7.85 -14.05
CA ALA A 315 22.96 7.38 -14.29
C ALA A 315 23.87 8.50 -14.82
N GLU A 316 23.38 9.31 -15.77
CA GLU A 316 24.09 10.48 -16.31
C GLU A 316 24.30 11.56 -15.24
N ALA A 317 23.30 11.82 -14.40
CA ALA A 317 23.40 12.79 -13.31
C ALA A 317 24.30 12.30 -12.15
N GLY A 318 24.39 10.99 -11.95
CA GLY A 318 25.15 10.38 -10.86
C GLY A 318 24.61 10.67 -9.45
N HIS A 319 23.38 11.17 -9.35
CA HIS A 319 22.61 11.37 -8.14
C HIS A 319 21.13 11.24 -8.53
N LEU A 320 20.21 11.24 -7.56
CA LEU A 320 18.77 11.07 -7.80
C LEU A 320 18.07 12.44 -7.95
N PRO A 321 17.73 12.91 -9.18
CA PRO A 321 17.10 14.21 -9.36
C PRO A 321 15.62 14.17 -8.94
N VAL A 322 15.07 15.28 -8.43
CA VAL A 322 13.68 15.35 -7.94
C VAL A 322 12.65 14.88 -8.97
N ARG A 323 12.83 15.22 -10.25
CA ARG A 323 11.92 14.76 -11.32
C ARG A 323 11.97 13.25 -11.52
N ALA A 324 13.15 12.64 -11.40
CA ALA A 324 13.29 11.19 -11.50
C ALA A 324 12.62 10.48 -10.31
N VAL A 325 12.67 11.07 -9.11
CA VAL A 325 11.96 10.55 -7.93
C VAL A 325 10.46 10.41 -8.21
N GLN A 326 9.83 11.43 -8.79
CA GLN A 326 8.39 11.40 -9.09
C GLN A 326 8.02 10.30 -10.11
N THR A 327 8.86 10.11 -11.13
CA THR A 327 8.67 9.03 -12.10
C THR A 327 8.88 7.67 -11.45
N LEU A 328 9.93 7.49 -10.64
CA LEU A 328 10.22 6.24 -9.93
C LEU A 328 9.14 5.90 -8.90
N GLU A 329 8.55 6.90 -8.24
CA GLU A 329 7.38 6.74 -7.36
C GLU A 329 6.15 6.28 -8.15
N SER A 330 5.91 6.87 -9.33
CA SER A 330 4.83 6.42 -10.22
C SER A 330 5.04 4.98 -10.70
N LEU A 331 6.28 4.61 -11.01
CA LEU A 331 6.67 3.26 -11.37
C LEU A 331 6.55 2.27 -10.21
N LEU A 332 6.86 2.69 -8.98
CA LEU A 332 6.64 1.90 -7.77
C LEU A 332 5.16 1.58 -7.59
N LEU A 333 4.28 2.58 -7.76
CA LEU A 333 2.83 2.39 -7.63
C LEU A 333 2.26 1.49 -8.74
N ALA A 334 2.74 1.63 -9.97
CA ALA A 334 2.25 0.85 -11.11
C ALA A 334 2.78 -0.59 -11.13
N GLY A 335 4.11 -0.77 -11.01
CA GLY A 335 4.77 -2.08 -11.07
C GLY A 335 4.82 -2.83 -9.75
N GLY A 336 4.74 -2.12 -8.62
CA GLY A 336 4.92 -2.65 -7.27
C GLY A 336 6.38 -2.73 -6.83
N ALA A 337 6.59 -2.90 -5.53
CA ALA A 337 7.91 -2.91 -4.89
C ALA A 337 8.83 -4.02 -5.43
N ALA A 338 8.32 -5.23 -5.64
CA ALA A 338 9.10 -6.34 -6.18
C ALA A 338 9.59 -6.08 -7.61
N TRP A 339 8.72 -5.54 -8.47
CA TRP A 339 9.11 -5.19 -9.83
C TRP A 339 10.19 -4.11 -9.82
N LEU A 340 9.98 -3.00 -9.10
CA LEU A 340 10.95 -1.90 -9.07
C LEU A 340 12.27 -2.34 -8.44
N ALA A 341 12.25 -3.06 -7.32
CA ALA A 341 13.46 -3.58 -6.67
C ALA A 341 14.24 -4.52 -7.60
N THR A 342 13.55 -5.36 -8.38
CA THR A 342 14.20 -6.21 -9.41
C THR A 342 14.93 -5.35 -10.43
N GLN A 343 14.25 -4.33 -10.97
CA GLN A 343 14.84 -3.45 -11.99
C GLN A 343 16.04 -2.66 -11.46
N LEU A 344 15.97 -2.17 -10.21
CA LEU A 344 17.07 -1.48 -9.55
C LEU A 344 18.27 -2.40 -9.30
N VAL A 345 18.04 -3.63 -8.82
CA VAL A 345 19.10 -4.62 -8.58
C VAL A 345 19.74 -5.06 -9.90
N GLU A 346 18.96 -5.23 -10.97
CA GLU A 346 19.50 -5.53 -12.29
C GLU A 346 20.47 -4.43 -12.75
N GLN A 347 20.10 -3.15 -12.61
CA GLN A 347 20.99 -2.03 -12.93
C GLN A 347 22.24 -1.99 -12.06
N LEU A 348 22.10 -2.24 -10.75
CA LEU A 348 23.25 -2.34 -9.84
C LEU A 348 24.25 -3.41 -10.31
N LEU A 349 23.74 -4.57 -10.71
CA LEU A 349 24.57 -5.70 -11.15
C LEU A 349 25.15 -5.51 -12.56
N THR A 350 24.69 -4.54 -13.34
CA THR A 350 25.32 -4.20 -14.64
C THR A 350 26.65 -3.44 -14.50
N CYS A 351 26.91 -2.83 -13.33
CA CYS A 351 28.15 -2.10 -13.11
C CYS A 351 29.36 -3.05 -13.14
N LYS A 352 30.50 -2.60 -13.70
CA LYS A 352 31.73 -3.41 -13.79
C LYS A 352 32.74 -3.09 -12.69
N TYR A 353 32.78 -1.85 -12.23
CA TYR A 353 33.76 -1.37 -11.25
C TYR A 353 33.11 -1.16 -9.87
N ILE A 354 33.81 -1.55 -8.81
CA ILE A 354 33.29 -1.47 -7.42
C ILE A 354 32.92 -0.04 -6.99
N ARG A 355 33.64 0.97 -7.50
CA ARG A 355 33.32 2.38 -7.25
C ARG A 355 31.97 2.75 -7.83
N ASP A 356 31.71 2.35 -9.08
CA ASP A 356 30.46 2.65 -9.77
C ASP A 356 29.31 1.80 -9.20
N MET A 357 29.57 0.55 -8.82
CA MET A 357 28.63 -0.28 -8.06
C MET A 357 28.22 0.38 -6.74
N SER A 358 29.19 0.90 -5.97
CA SER A 358 28.91 1.54 -4.67
C SER A 358 28.06 2.79 -4.86
N LYS A 359 28.41 3.66 -5.82
CA LYS A 359 27.63 4.84 -6.16
C LYS A 359 26.21 4.49 -6.62
N THR A 360 26.07 3.49 -7.48
CA THR A 360 24.77 3.01 -7.93
C THR A 360 23.98 2.40 -6.77
N MET A 361 24.63 1.69 -5.85
CA MET A 361 23.98 1.15 -4.65
C MET A 361 23.43 2.25 -3.75
N ASP A 362 24.17 3.35 -3.55
CA ASP A 362 23.67 4.50 -2.79
C ASP A 362 22.42 5.11 -3.44
N ILE A 363 22.40 5.21 -4.77
CA ILE A 363 21.22 5.68 -5.53
C ILE A 363 20.06 4.69 -5.39
N VAL A 364 20.31 3.39 -5.58
CA VAL A 364 19.28 2.35 -5.41
C VAL A 364 18.71 2.41 -4.00
N PHE A 365 19.57 2.47 -2.97
CA PHE A 365 19.16 2.61 -1.58
C PHE A 365 18.31 3.86 -1.37
N ALA A 366 18.67 5.01 -1.95
CA ALA A 366 17.85 6.22 -1.91
C ALA A 366 16.47 6.02 -2.56
N VAL A 367 16.38 5.34 -3.71
CA VAL A 367 15.10 5.03 -4.36
C VAL A 367 14.26 4.06 -3.51
N MET A 368 14.88 3.11 -2.83
CA MET A 368 14.17 2.19 -1.91
C MET A 368 13.47 2.93 -0.77
N HIS A 369 13.90 4.14 -0.40
CA HIS A 369 13.22 4.96 0.63
C HIS A 369 11.89 5.56 0.17
N LEU A 370 11.51 5.43 -1.11
CA LEU A 370 10.14 5.74 -1.54
C LEU A 370 9.11 4.88 -0.78
N ASP A 371 9.44 3.63 -0.50
CA ASP A 371 8.72 2.76 0.43
C ASP A 371 9.71 1.72 0.99
N ILE A 372 10.41 2.10 2.06
CA ILE A 372 11.51 1.28 2.59
C ILE A 372 11.01 -0.07 3.11
N GLU A 373 9.79 -0.13 3.65
CA GLU A 373 9.25 -1.36 4.22
C GLU A 373 8.90 -2.37 3.12
N LYS A 374 8.07 -1.97 2.15
CA LYS A 374 7.70 -2.87 1.04
C LYS A 374 8.87 -3.16 0.12
N GLY A 375 9.76 -2.19 -0.06
CA GLY A 375 11.01 -2.37 -0.81
C GLY A 375 11.89 -3.45 -0.18
N THR A 376 12.11 -3.38 1.14
CA THR A 376 12.95 -4.35 1.87
C THR A 376 12.33 -5.73 1.87
N GLU A 377 11.03 -5.83 2.14
CA GLU A 377 10.28 -7.10 2.03
C GLU A 377 10.47 -7.72 0.65
N ALA A 378 10.24 -6.94 -0.40
CA ALA A 378 10.33 -7.46 -1.76
C ALA A 378 11.76 -7.87 -2.13
N LEU A 379 12.77 -7.11 -1.69
CA LEU A 379 14.17 -7.43 -1.89
C LEU A 379 14.53 -8.78 -1.25
N LEU A 380 14.10 -9.02 -0.02
CA LEU A 380 14.43 -10.22 0.75
C LEU A 380 13.61 -11.46 0.34
N GLN A 381 12.37 -11.29 -0.12
CA GLN A 381 11.50 -12.43 -0.48
C GLN A 381 11.54 -12.76 -1.98
N TYR A 382 11.51 -11.76 -2.85
CA TYR A 382 11.20 -11.97 -4.27
C TYR A 382 12.36 -11.64 -5.22
N VAL A 383 13.39 -10.92 -4.77
CA VAL A 383 14.51 -10.51 -5.62
C VAL A 383 15.76 -11.32 -5.32
N VAL A 384 16.29 -11.25 -4.10
CA VAL A 384 17.58 -11.86 -3.74
C VAL A 384 17.54 -13.40 -3.79
N PRO A 385 16.54 -14.09 -3.20
CA PRO A 385 16.53 -15.55 -3.23
C PRO A 385 16.51 -16.12 -4.66
N PRO A 386 15.61 -15.70 -5.57
CA PRO A 386 15.61 -16.21 -6.93
C PRO A 386 16.87 -15.84 -7.71
N LEU A 387 17.42 -14.63 -7.50
CA LEU A 387 18.64 -14.19 -8.17
C LEU A 387 19.84 -15.04 -7.77
N MET A 388 20.00 -15.34 -6.48
CA MET A 388 21.07 -16.22 -5.98
C MET A 388 20.86 -17.68 -6.36
N LEU A 389 19.60 -18.15 -6.47
CA LEU A 389 19.31 -19.51 -6.94
C LEU A 389 19.65 -19.73 -8.40
N ARG A 390 19.31 -18.76 -9.28
CA ARG A 390 19.50 -18.86 -10.74
C ARG A 390 20.96 -18.75 -11.20
N ARG A 391 21.79 -18.03 -10.47
CA ARG A 391 23.21 -17.85 -10.80
C ARG A 391 23.99 -19.13 -10.48
N GLN A 392 24.73 -19.66 -11.45
CA GLN A 392 25.70 -20.74 -11.23
C GLN A 392 27.07 -20.17 -10.86
N GLY A 393 27.95 -21.01 -10.30
CA GLY A 393 29.13 -20.61 -9.51
C GLY A 393 30.09 -19.56 -10.11
N GLU A 394 30.14 -19.39 -11.43
CA GLU A 394 31.01 -18.39 -12.07
C GLU A 394 30.33 -17.02 -12.34
N ASP A 395 29.01 -16.90 -12.17
CA ASP A 395 28.25 -15.68 -12.51
C ASP A 395 28.08 -14.69 -11.34
N ILE A 396 28.48 -15.06 -10.12
CA ILE A 396 28.45 -14.18 -8.94
C ILE A 396 29.87 -13.70 -8.65
N ASN A 397 30.20 -12.54 -9.18
CA ASN A 397 31.47 -11.90 -8.86
C ASN A 397 31.44 -11.39 -7.40
N GLU A 398 32.51 -11.63 -6.65
CA GLU A 398 32.68 -11.19 -5.25
C GLU A 398 32.27 -9.72 -4.99
N PRO A 399 32.65 -8.71 -5.80
CA PRO A 399 32.22 -7.33 -5.58
C PRO A 399 30.70 -7.14 -5.72
N GLN A 400 30.04 -7.88 -6.62
CA GLN A 400 28.59 -7.79 -6.81
C GLN A 400 27.85 -8.42 -5.63
N SER A 401 28.33 -9.58 -5.15
CA SER A 401 27.82 -10.24 -3.94
C SER A 401 27.87 -9.30 -2.74
N LEU A 402 29.02 -8.66 -2.51
CA LEU A 402 29.25 -7.79 -1.36
C LEU A 402 28.34 -6.56 -1.39
N VAL A 403 28.22 -5.90 -2.54
CA VAL A 403 27.40 -4.69 -2.67
C VAL A 403 25.90 -5.03 -2.56
N LEU A 404 25.47 -6.18 -3.09
CA LEU A 404 24.10 -6.66 -2.91
C LEU A 404 23.80 -6.98 -1.43
N ALA A 405 24.70 -7.67 -0.74
CA ALA A 405 24.56 -7.95 0.70
C ALA A 405 24.48 -6.65 1.52
N ARG A 406 25.33 -5.66 1.18
CA ARG A 406 25.31 -4.32 1.79
C ARG A 406 23.98 -3.60 1.59
N LEU A 407 23.44 -3.60 0.36
CA LEU A 407 22.13 -3.03 0.08
C LEU A 407 21.05 -3.66 0.95
N CYS A 408 21.00 -4.99 1.04
CA CYS A 408 20.01 -5.68 1.86
C CYS A 408 20.12 -5.30 3.34
N VAL A 409 21.35 -5.29 3.88
CA VAL A 409 21.59 -4.93 5.29
C VAL A 409 21.20 -3.47 5.56
N TYR A 410 21.56 -2.54 4.67
CA TYR A 410 21.19 -1.13 4.81
C TYR A 410 19.67 -0.94 4.80
N CYS A 411 18.96 -1.64 3.91
CA CYS A 411 17.50 -1.66 3.86
C CYS A 411 16.87 -2.21 5.15
N VAL A 412 17.39 -3.32 5.69
CA VAL A 412 16.95 -3.88 6.98
C VAL A 412 17.16 -2.90 8.12
N ILE A 413 18.34 -2.29 8.23
CA ILE A 413 18.65 -1.31 9.28
C ILE A 413 17.74 -0.09 9.16
N SER A 414 17.54 0.44 7.95
CA SER A 414 16.67 1.59 7.70
C SER A 414 15.21 1.30 8.10
N CYS A 415 14.71 0.08 7.85
CA CYS A 415 13.38 -0.33 8.34
C CYS A 415 13.30 -0.31 9.88
N LEU A 416 14.35 -0.75 10.58
CA LEU A 416 14.38 -0.74 12.04
C LEU A 416 14.40 0.70 12.59
N GLU A 417 15.10 1.62 11.93
CA GLU A 417 15.21 3.02 12.33
C GLU A 417 13.94 3.82 12.09
N THR A 418 13.35 3.68 10.89
CA THR A 418 12.09 4.33 10.52
C THR A 418 10.99 3.99 11.53
N ARG A 419 11.02 2.77 12.07
CA ARG A 419 10.06 2.28 13.06
C ARG A 419 10.37 2.73 14.50
N SER A 420 11.64 2.96 14.84
CA SER A 420 12.04 3.50 16.15
C SER A 420 11.74 4.99 16.29
N GLY A 421 11.85 5.75 15.19
CA GLY A 421 11.54 7.19 15.13
C GLY A 421 10.04 7.52 15.23
N VAL A 422 9.15 6.63 14.81
CA VAL A 422 7.69 6.85 14.84
C VAL A 422 7.11 6.83 16.27
N ALA A 423 7.80 6.22 17.24
CA ALA A 423 7.42 6.32 18.66
C ALA A 423 7.74 7.71 19.27
N SER A 424 8.55 8.53 18.60
CA SER A 424 8.98 9.85 19.09
C SER A 424 8.72 11.01 18.11
N SER A 425 8.21 10.74 16.91
CA SER A 425 7.83 11.78 15.95
C SER A 425 6.68 11.32 15.06
N SER A 426 5.50 11.87 15.33
CA SER A 426 4.31 11.76 14.51
C SER A 426 4.47 12.60 13.23
N PHE A 427 5.39 12.31 12.30
CA PHE A 427 5.41 13.01 11.00
C PHE A 427 6.26 12.32 9.91
N SER A 428 5.59 11.66 8.95
CA SER A 428 5.92 11.66 7.52
C SER A 428 4.65 11.20 6.77
N GLY A 429 4.22 11.73 5.64
CA GLY A 429 4.60 12.85 4.79
C GLY A 429 3.40 13.16 3.87
N LEU A 430 3.47 14.26 3.09
CA LEU A 430 2.43 14.79 2.18
C LEU A 430 1.44 15.81 2.78
N LYS A 431 1.94 16.86 3.45
CA LYS A 431 1.23 18.16 3.44
C LYS A 431 1.91 19.08 2.44
N LYS A 432 1.30 19.14 1.25
CA LYS A 432 1.46 20.16 0.23
C LYS A 432 1.57 21.53 0.91
N ARG A 433 2.72 22.21 0.75
CA ARG A 433 2.91 23.62 1.14
C ARG A 433 1.91 24.46 0.33
N SER A 434 0.72 24.65 0.88
CA SER A 434 -0.13 25.78 0.50
C SER A 434 0.49 26.99 1.18
N ARG A 435 1.12 27.87 0.40
CA ARG A 435 1.47 29.21 0.85
C ARG A 435 0.15 29.97 1.06
N SER A 436 -0.36 29.99 2.28
CA SER A 436 -1.21 31.09 2.72
C SER A 436 -0.29 32.17 3.27
N ASN A 437 -0.34 33.31 2.62
CA ASN A 437 0.25 34.56 3.05
C ASN A 437 -0.57 35.05 4.24
N ASP A 438 -0.01 35.10 5.45
CA ASP A 438 -0.48 35.95 6.53
C ASP A 438 0.76 36.37 7.32
N GLU A 439 0.95 37.70 7.36
CA GLU A 439 1.94 38.40 8.15
C GLU A 439 1.56 38.38 9.64
N GLU A 440 2.54 38.66 10.50
CA GLU A 440 2.42 38.89 11.96
C GLU A 440 2.18 37.64 12.83
N ASP A 441 3.25 37.08 13.41
CA ASP A 441 3.61 37.49 14.77
C ASP A 441 4.90 36.84 15.29
N GLN A 442 5.57 37.62 16.13
CA GLN A 442 6.92 37.48 16.62
C GLN A 442 6.98 36.60 17.89
N ALA A 443 8.19 36.07 18.15
CA ALA A 443 8.74 35.70 19.46
C ALA A 443 8.98 34.19 19.77
N THR A 444 10.25 33.84 19.60
CA THR A 444 11.12 33.13 20.57
C THR A 444 10.66 31.79 21.16
N ASN A 445 11.42 30.72 20.87
CA ASN A 445 11.99 29.90 21.94
C ASN A 445 13.25 29.16 21.54
N VAL A 446 14.24 29.28 22.42
CA VAL A 446 15.66 28.97 22.28
C VAL A 446 15.93 27.51 22.64
N ALA A 447 16.89 26.90 21.93
CA ALA A 447 17.45 25.58 22.18
C ALA A 447 17.98 25.44 23.63
N LYS A 448 17.54 24.39 24.35
CA LYS A 448 18.11 24.05 25.66
C LYS A 448 19.43 23.31 25.49
N VAL A 449 20.52 24.03 25.77
CA VAL A 449 21.87 23.51 25.93
C VAL A 449 22.02 22.83 27.30
N ARG A 450 22.68 21.66 27.26
CA ARG A 450 23.15 20.80 28.35
C ARG A 450 24.09 21.56 29.30
N LYS A 451 23.90 21.46 30.62
CA LYS A 451 24.86 21.92 31.63
C LYS A 451 25.28 20.76 32.52
N VAL A 452 26.60 20.60 32.68
CA VAL A 452 27.29 19.61 33.53
C VAL A 452 28.04 20.39 34.62
N ILE A 453 28.33 19.70 35.75
CA ILE A 453 29.21 20.06 36.90
C ILE A 453 28.51 20.92 37.96
N GLY A 454 28.56 20.66 39.28
CA GLY A 454 29.24 19.69 40.15
C GLY A 454 28.66 19.88 41.58
N ASP A 455 28.54 18.81 42.38
CA ASP A 455 29.39 18.48 43.54
C ASP A 455 28.93 19.15 44.86
N GLY A 456 28.87 18.37 45.96
CA GLY A 456 28.59 18.91 47.30
C GLY A 456 27.72 18.05 48.23
N SER A 457 28.34 17.57 49.31
CA SER A 457 27.93 16.58 50.32
C SER A 457 26.92 17.05 51.40
N GLU A 458 26.40 16.05 52.12
CA GLU A 458 26.11 15.99 53.58
C GLU A 458 24.73 16.31 54.21
N ASN A 459 24.09 15.21 54.67
CA ASN A 459 23.39 14.92 55.94
C ASN A 459 22.69 16.02 56.77
N SER A 460 21.44 15.73 57.17
CA SER A 460 20.96 15.78 58.59
C SER A 460 19.50 15.32 58.73
N ASN A 461 19.22 14.56 59.80
CA ASN A 461 17.95 13.93 60.19
C ASN A 461 17.02 14.83 61.05
N ASP A 462 15.89 14.22 61.47
CA ASP A 462 14.94 14.53 62.59
C ASP A 462 13.70 15.40 62.27
N PHE A 463 12.48 15.20 62.81
CA PHE A 463 11.77 14.13 63.57
C PHE A 463 10.28 14.57 63.72
N THR A 464 9.40 13.69 64.24
CA THR A 464 8.02 13.90 64.78
C THR A 464 6.84 14.12 63.80
N ASP A 465 5.61 13.62 63.99
CA ASP A 465 5.01 12.69 64.97
C ASP A 465 3.59 12.27 64.51
N ASN A 466 3.06 11.24 65.18
CA ASN A 466 1.64 11.02 65.53
C ASN A 466 0.76 9.99 64.76
N ALA A 467 0.89 8.74 65.22
CA ALA A 467 -0.15 7.88 65.85
C ALA A 467 -1.52 7.58 65.17
N GLY A 468 -1.73 6.26 64.92
CA GLY A 468 -2.91 5.53 65.43
C GLY A 468 -3.73 4.71 64.43
N GLY A 469 -3.59 3.37 64.42
CA GLY A 469 -4.66 2.46 63.92
C GLY A 469 -4.28 1.17 63.19
N LEU A 470 -3.73 0.18 63.91
CA LEU A 470 -3.82 -1.29 63.78
C LEU A 470 -4.40 -1.95 62.48
N ALA A 471 -3.59 -2.73 61.74
CA ALA A 471 -3.70 -4.22 61.62
C ALA A 471 -2.91 -4.87 60.44
N ARG A 472 -1.86 -5.63 60.81
CA ARG A 472 -1.28 -6.88 60.24
C ARG A 472 -0.54 -6.93 58.87
N PRO A 473 0.42 -7.87 58.72
CA PRO A 473 1.68 -7.63 58.01
C PRO A 473 1.68 -8.13 56.56
N ARG A 474 2.17 -7.30 55.64
CA ARG A 474 2.67 -7.75 54.33
C ARG A 474 4.19 -7.80 54.36
N LEU A 475 4.72 -8.94 53.95
CA LEU A 475 6.14 -9.22 53.79
C LEU A 475 6.78 -8.25 52.77
N ALA A 476 8.02 -7.91 53.10
CA ALA A 476 8.94 -6.96 52.49
C ALA A 476 8.88 -6.80 50.96
N SER A 477 8.72 -5.54 50.53
CA SER A 477 9.29 -5.01 49.30
C SER A 477 10.75 -4.58 49.53
N PRO A 478 11.71 -4.97 48.69
CA PRO A 478 12.86 -4.14 48.40
C PRO A 478 12.56 -3.32 47.15
N SER A 479 12.34 -2.02 47.33
CA SER A 479 12.50 -1.03 46.28
C SER A 479 13.98 -0.95 45.91
N SER A 480 14.36 -1.55 44.80
CA SER A 480 15.56 -1.17 44.06
C SER A 480 15.15 -0.74 42.65
N SER A 481 15.46 0.52 42.40
CA SER A 481 15.47 1.21 41.13
C SER A 481 16.28 0.45 40.07
N THR A 482 15.65 -0.43 39.29
CA THR A 482 16.17 -0.92 38.01
C THR A 482 15.06 -1.48 37.12
N GLU A 483 14.00 -0.72 36.87
CA GLU A 483 13.04 -1.04 35.79
C GLU A 483 13.28 -0.17 34.56
N LEU A 484 14.51 -0.22 34.03
CA LEU A 484 14.76 -0.22 32.59
C LEU A 484 14.69 -1.69 32.14
N ARG A 485 13.55 -2.34 32.37
CA ARG A 485 13.33 -3.71 31.88
C ARG A 485 13.24 -3.62 30.37
N ALA A 486 14.29 -4.11 29.71
CA ALA A 486 14.33 -4.40 28.30
C ALA A 486 13.07 -5.19 27.91
N THR A 487 12.06 -4.50 27.40
CA THR A 487 10.99 -5.15 26.65
C THR A 487 11.65 -5.76 25.42
N PRO A 488 11.52 -7.06 25.16
CA PRO A 488 12.02 -7.65 23.93
C PRO A 488 11.25 -6.98 22.78
N GLN A 489 11.90 -6.08 22.05
CA GLN A 489 11.35 -5.56 20.81
C GLN A 489 11.29 -6.72 19.82
N THR A 490 10.15 -7.39 19.77
CA THR A 490 9.82 -8.35 18.73
C THR A 490 9.72 -7.58 17.41
N LEU A 491 10.25 -8.15 16.34
CA LEU A 491 10.10 -7.59 15.00
C LEU A 491 8.61 -7.60 14.62
N LYS A 492 8.13 -6.51 14.02
CA LYS A 492 6.74 -6.45 13.53
C LYS A 492 6.67 -6.99 12.09
N GLU A 493 5.58 -7.68 11.78
CA GLU A 493 5.23 -8.06 10.39
C GLU A 493 5.10 -6.82 9.48
N PRO A 494 5.34 -6.93 8.16
CA PRO A 494 5.78 -8.12 7.39
C PRO A 494 7.31 -8.34 7.36
N LEU A 495 8.07 -7.48 8.04
CA LEU A 495 9.54 -7.56 8.02
C LEU A 495 10.06 -8.82 8.73
N GLN A 496 9.40 -9.25 9.81
CA GLN A 496 9.77 -10.47 10.53
C GLN A 496 9.74 -11.71 9.63
N SER A 497 8.62 -11.94 8.94
CA SER A 497 8.47 -13.06 8.01
C SER A 497 9.46 -13.00 6.85
N SER A 498 9.72 -11.80 6.30
CA SER A 498 10.76 -11.58 5.28
C SER A 498 12.15 -12.03 5.75
N ILE A 499 12.54 -11.67 6.97
CA ILE A 499 13.84 -12.04 7.56
C ILE A 499 13.93 -13.55 7.81
N GLN A 500 12.87 -14.14 8.37
CA GLN A 500 12.81 -15.59 8.57
C GLN A 500 12.93 -16.35 7.24
N HIS A 501 12.24 -15.85 6.20
CA HIS A 501 12.32 -16.42 4.87
C HIS A 501 13.75 -16.39 4.32
N ILE A 502 14.40 -15.22 4.28
CA ILE A 502 15.77 -15.12 3.72
C ILE A 502 16.78 -15.95 4.54
N PHE A 503 16.63 -16.04 5.86
CA PHE A 503 17.48 -16.90 6.68
C PHE A 503 17.26 -18.39 6.43
N SER A 504 16.01 -18.81 6.17
CA SER A 504 15.73 -20.19 5.77
C SER A 504 16.39 -20.53 4.42
N VAL A 505 16.40 -19.59 3.48
CA VAL A 505 17.12 -19.71 2.20
C VAL A 505 18.64 -19.76 2.43
N PHE A 506 19.17 -18.93 3.32
CA PHE A 506 20.60 -18.96 3.66
C PHE A 506 21.03 -20.29 4.23
N LEU A 507 20.20 -20.92 5.07
CA LEU A 507 20.47 -22.26 5.59
C LEU A 507 20.60 -23.28 4.45
N GLN A 508 19.74 -23.20 3.44
CA GLN A 508 19.84 -24.06 2.25
C GLN A 508 21.16 -23.82 1.48
N PHE A 509 21.60 -22.58 1.37
CA PHE A 509 22.85 -22.23 0.66
C PHE A 509 24.12 -22.74 1.34
N VAL A 510 24.09 -22.93 2.66
CA VAL A 510 25.26 -23.39 3.44
C VAL A 510 25.15 -24.85 3.88
N SER A 511 24.11 -25.58 3.46
CA SER A 511 23.90 -26.97 3.88
C SER A 511 24.76 -27.99 3.13
N GLY A 512 25.46 -27.59 2.05
CA GLY A 512 26.42 -28.45 1.34
C GLY A 512 27.80 -28.41 1.98
N ASP A 513 28.67 -29.36 1.64
CA ASP A 513 30.03 -29.47 2.19
C ASP A 513 31.09 -28.67 1.41
N GLU A 514 30.68 -27.93 0.37
CA GLU A 514 31.59 -27.21 -0.54
C GLU A 514 31.42 -25.69 -0.44
N LEU A 515 32.57 -24.98 -0.48
CA LEU A 515 32.58 -23.52 -0.55
C LEU A 515 31.93 -23.07 -1.85
N SER A 516 30.87 -22.27 -1.74
CA SER A 516 30.15 -21.71 -2.87
C SER A 516 30.05 -20.18 -2.77
N PRO A 517 29.89 -19.46 -3.89
CA PRO A 517 29.61 -18.02 -3.87
C PRO A 517 28.36 -17.68 -3.04
N LYS A 518 27.41 -18.61 -2.94
CA LYS A 518 26.21 -18.46 -2.12
C LYS A 518 26.56 -18.47 -0.63
N ALA A 519 27.43 -19.37 -0.18
CA ALA A 519 27.94 -19.36 1.19
C ALA A 519 28.73 -18.06 1.50
N VAL A 520 29.54 -17.58 0.55
CA VAL A 520 30.25 -16.30 0.69
C VAL A 520 29.27 -15.13 0.84
N PHE A 521 28.20 -15.09 0.04
CA PHE A 521 27.13 -14.07 0.17
C PHE A 521 26.48 -14.10 1.56
N VAL A 522 26.15 -15.30 2.08
CA VAL A 522 25.57 -15.46 3.42
C VAL A 522 26.52 -14.90 4.49
N TYR A 523 27.81 -15.21 4.39
CA TYR A 523 28.83 -14.66 5.29
C TYR A 523 28.94 -13.14 5.22
N GLN A 524 29.00 -12.58 4.01
CA GLN A 524 29.06 -11.13 3.81
C GLN A 524 27.82 -10.44 4.40
N PHE A 525 26.63 -11.00 4.18
CA PHE A 525 25.38 -10.48 4.74
C PHE A 525 25.42 -10.46 6.27
N ILE A 526 25.75 -11.59 6.90
CA ILE A 526 25.76 -11.71 8.37
C ILE A 526 26.81 -10.79 8.98
N SER A 527 28.00 -10.74 8.38
CA SER A 527 29.10 -9.88 8.84
C SER A 527 28.69 -8.41 8.77
N LEU A 528 28.17 -7.96 7.62
CA LEU A 528 27.70 -6.59 7.45
C LEU A 528 26.53 -6.26 8.38
N LEU A 529 25.63 -7.20 8.66
CA LEU A 529 24.52 -6.99 9.58
C LEU A 529 25.03 -6.64 10.99
N VAL A 530 26.05 -7.36 11.47
CA VAL A 530 26.68 -7.10 12.78
C VAL A 530 27.51 -5.82 12.75
N GLU A 531 28.34 -5.62 11.72
CA GLU A 531 29.23 -4.48 11.60
C GLU A 531 28.49 -3.15 11.47
N CYS A 532 27.46 -3.13 10.62
CA CYS A 532 26.67 -1.92 10.37
C CYS A 532 25.58 -1.75 11.43
N GLY A 533 25.00 -2.84 11.93
CA GLY A 533 23.81 -2.79 12.78
C GLY A 533 24.09 -2.45 14.24
N GLY A 534 25.19 -2.95 14.82
CA GLY A 534 25.45 -2.84 16.25
C GLY A 534 24.30 -3.45 17.08
N GLU A 535 23.87 -2.79 18.16
CA GLU A 535 22.76 -3.27 18.99
C GLU A 535 21.39 -3.23 18.28
N ARG A 536 21.25 -2.39 17.24
CA ARG A 536 19.97 -2.20 16.52
C ARG A 536 19.46 -3.49 15.87
N VAL A 537 20.36 -4.38 15.46
CA VAL A 537 20.01 -5.63 14.78
C VAL A 537 19.75 -6.78 15.74
N ALA A 538 19.81 -6.59 17.06
CA ALA A 538 19.51 -7.65 18.02
C ALA A 538 18.16 -8.35 17.77
N PRO A 539 17.05 -7.65 17.44
CA PRO A 539 15.79 -8.32 17.05
C PRO A 539 15.92 -9.21 15.82
N VAL A 540 16.73 -8.81 14.83
CA VAL A 540 16.99 -9.55 13.59
C VAL A 540 17.82 -10.80 13.89
N LEU A 541 18.90 -10.65 14.66
CA LEU A 541 19.81 -11.75 15.01
C LEU A 541 19.11 -12.87 15.80
N ARG A 542 18.09 -12.54 16.60
CA ARG A 542 17.26 -13.54 17.30
C ARG A 542 16.49 -14.48 16.37
N LEU A 543 16.33 -14.12 15.09
CA LEU A 543 15.65 -14.94 14.09
C LEU A 543 16.61 -15.88 13.34
N LEU A 544 17.92 -15.84 13.63
CA LEU A 544 18.89 -16.73 13.00
C LEU A 544 18.54 -18.21 13.29
N PRO A 545 18.42 -19.06 12.25
CA PRO A 545 18.16 -20.48 12.41
C PRO A 545 19.25 -21.17 13.23
N ALA A 546 18.84 -22.13 14.06
CA ALA A 546 19.78 -23.04 14.70
C ALA A 546 20.65 -23.72 13.63
N ASN A 547 21.95 -23.81 13.89
CA ASN A 547 22.97 -24.40 13.03
C ASN A 547 23.40 -23.58 11.81
N LEU A 548 22.77 -22.44 11.47
CA LEU A 548 23.20 -21.63 10.31
C LEU A 548 24.69 -21.26 10.43
N VAL A 549 25.08 -20.73 11.59
CA VAL A 549 26.46 -20.31 11.88
C VAL A 549 27.41 -21.52 11.88
N GLN A 550 26.98 -22.66 12.44
CA GLN A 550 27.78 -23.88 12.45
C GLN A 550 28.04 -24.45 11.07
N GLN A 551 27.03 -24.44 10.19
CA GLN A 551 27.20 -24.86 8.80
C GLN A 551 28.07 -23.87 8.04
N LEU A 552 27.86 -22.57 8.24
CA LEU A 552 28.71 -21.53 7.66
C LEU A 552 30.18 -21.72 8.06
N LEU A 553 30.46 -22.00 9.34
CA LEU A 553 31.81 -22.27 9.85
C LEU A 553 32.47 -23.46 9.18
N LYS A 554 31.71 -24.52 8.89
CA LYS A 554 32.22 -25.74 8.21
C LYS A 554 32.61 -25.46 6.76
N VAL A 555 31.81 -24.66 6.06
CA VAL A 555 31.90 -24.44 4.61
C VAL A 555 32.80 -23.28 4.24
N LEU A 556 32.99 -22.31 5.14
CA LEU A 556 33.90 -21.18 4.97
C LEU A 556 35.16 -21.38 5.82
N PRO A 557 36.21 -21.95 5.22
CA PRO A 557 37.47 -22.12 5.88
C PRO A 557 38.28 -20.81 5.73
N THR A 558 37.71 -19.66 6.11
CA THR A 558 38.37 -18.35 6.04
C THR A 558 38.87 -17.89 7.41
N GLU A 559 40.00 -17.18 7.46
CA GLU A 559 40.49 -16.48 8.67
C GLU A 559 39.58 -15.28 9.05
N ASP A 560 38.63 -14.95 8.18
CA ASP A 560 37.77 -13.77 8.30
C ASP A 560 36.66 -13.95 9.35
N ILE A 561 36.25 -15.19 9.65
CA ILE A 561 35.34 -15.46 10.78
C ILE A 561 36.14 -15.42 12.08
N ARG A 562 36.15 -14.27 12.75
CA ARG A 562 36.85 -14.05 14.03
C ARG A 562 35.93 -14.29 15.23
N VAL A 563 36.54 -14.58 16.38
CA VAL A 563 35.86 -14.69 17.69
C VAL A 563 34.94 -13.48 17.96
N GLY A 564 35.38 -12.28 17.59
CA GLY A 564 34.62 -11.04 17.77
C GLY A 564 33.38 -10.93 16.90
N LEU A 565 33.30 -11.61 15.76
CA LEU A 565 32.09 -11.70 14.94
C LEU A 565 31.11 -12.68 15.60
N ILE A 566 31.57 -13.90 15.91
CA ILE A 566 30.74 -14.95 16.53
C ILE A 566 30.10 -14.44 17.83
N SER A 567 30.88 -13.77 18.68
CA SER A 567 30.39 -13.24 19.96
C SER A 567 29.28 -12.20 19.80
N ARG A 568 29.27 -11.45 18.69
CA ARG A 568 28.27 -10.41 18.42
C ARG A 568 26.99 -10.93 17.76
N LEU A 569 26.96 -12.20 17.33
CA LEU A 569 25.75 -12.84 16.82
C LEU A 569 24.76 -13.21 17.94
N TYR A 570 25.26 -13.31 19.17
CA TYR A 570 24.51 -13.83 20.32
C TYR A 570 24.34 -12.78 21.41
N ASP A 571 23.21 -12.83 22.12
CA ASP A 571 23.00 -12.04 23.32
C ASP A 571 23.65 -12.73 24.53
N LEU A 572 24.87 -12.30 24.89
CA LEU A 572 25.66 -12.89 25.97
C LEU A 572 25.09 -12.61 27.37
N HIS A 573 24.11 -11.70 27.50
CA HIS A 573 23.44 -11.44 28.78
C HIS A 573 22.49 -12.59 29.16
N VAL A 574 22.01 -13.36 28.18
CA VAL A 574 21.07 -14.46 28.39
C VAL A 574 21.80 -15.81 28.38
N GLN A 575 21.39 -16.74 29.24
CA GLN A 575 22.00 -18.08 29.34
C GLN A 575 22.01 -18.83 28.01
N GLY A 576 20.88 -18.82 27.27
CA GLY A 576 20.80 -19.48 25.96
C GLY A 576 21.77 -18.90 24.94
N GLY A 577 21.93 -17.56 24.91
CA GLY A 577 22.90 -16.90 24.03
C GLY A 577 24.34 -17.26 24.36
N ARG A 578 24.69 -17.34 25.67
CA ARG A 578 26.02 -17.83 26.09
C ARG A 578 26.29 -19.27 25.67
N GLN A 579 25.30 -20.16 25.83
CA GLN A 579 25.44 -21.56 25.45
C GLN A 579 25.66 -21.73 23.94
N ALA A 580 24.87 -21.02 23.12
CA ALA A 580 25.01 -21.04 21.66
C ALA A 580 26.36 -20.46 21.20
N ALA A 581 26.79 -19.32 21.76
CA ALA A 581 28.08 -18.73 21.46
C ALA A 581 29.25 -19.67 21.79
N VAL A 582 29.21 -20.34 22.95
CA VAL A 582 30.24 -21.30 23.35
C VAL A 582 30.27 -22.50 22.41
N ALA A 583 29.13 -23.01 21.97
CA ALA A 583 29.07 -24.13 21.02
C ALA A 583 29.78 -23.77 19.70
N ASP A 584 29.49 -22.61 19.14
CA ASP A 584 30.06 -22.16 17.87
C ASP A 584 31.54 -21.78 18.00
N LEU A 585 31.93 -21.15 19.11
CA LEU A 585 33.35 -20.85 19.40
C LEU A 585 34.17 -22.12 19.60
N CYS A 586 33.62 -23.14 20.26
CA CYS A 586 34.27 -24.44 20.40
C CYS A 586 34.47 -25.11 19.03
N LEU A 587 33.44 -25.09 18.18
CA LEU A 587 33.53 -25.62 16.82
C LEU A 587 34.60 -24.87 16.01
N TRP A 588 34.56 -23.54 16.00
CA TRP A 588 35.55 -22.71 15.32
C TRP A 588 36.97 -23.01 15.81
N ARG A 589 37.19 -23.08 17.14
CA ARG A 589 38.50 -23.41 17.73
C ARG A 589 38.99 -24.77 17.26
N ASN A 590 38.14 -25.79 17.29
CA ASN A 590 38.50 -27.15 16.89
C ASN A 590 38.88 -27.20 15.40
N MET A 591 38.14 -26.49 14.54
CA MET A 591 38.47 -26.37 13.12
C MET A 591 39.81 -25.65 12.89
N GLN A 592 40.08 -24.57 13.63
CA GLN A 592 41.36 -23.85 13.53
C GLN A 592 42.53 -24.73 13.97
N MET A 593 42.40 -25.42 15.10
CA MET A 593 43.43 -26.35 15.57
C MET A 593 43.71 -27.46 14.56
N ALA A 594 42.66 -28.08 13.99
CA ALA A 594 42.81 -29.12 12.96
C ALA A 594 43.60 -28.63 11.74
N ARG A 595 43.39 -27.38 11.31
CA ARG A 595 44.12 -26.78 10.18
C ARG A 595 45.59 -26.54 10.50
N HIS A 596 45.88 -26.02 11.69
CA HIS A 596 47.27 -25.83 12.14
C HIS A 596 48.00 -27.17 12.28
N SER A 597 47.30 -28.24 12.67
CA SER A 597 47.87 -29.60 12.72
C SER A 597 48.13 -30.24 11.36
N ILE A 598 47.53 -29.73 10.26
CA ILE A 598 47.79 -30.21 8.88
C ILE A 598 48.98 -29.46 8.24
N HIS A 599 49.35 -28.29 8.79
CA HIS A 599 50.47 -27.46 8.31
C HIS A 599 51.81 -27.73 9.04
N LEU A 600 51.80 -28.54 10.09
CA LEU A 600 52.97 -29.12 10.78
C LEU A 600 53.23 -30.53 10.24
#